data_AF-A0A1F7SYA9-F1
#
_entry.id   AF-A0A1F7SYA9-F1
#
_cell.length_a   1.000
_cell.length_b   1.000
_cell.length_c   1.000
_cell.angle_alpha   90.00
_cell.angle_beta   90.00
_cell.angle_gamma   90.00
#
_symmetry.space_group_name_H-M   'P 1'
#
loop_
_entity.id
_entity.type
_entity.pdbx_description
1 polymer ?
#
loop_
_entity_poly.entity_id
_entity_poly.type
_entity_poly.pdbx_seq_one_letter_code
_entity_poly.pdbx_strand_id
1 'polypeptide(L)'
;MVDGLITIGEEGLIQSFNRAAERMFGYTAPEVLGRNVTLLMPEAHSRDHDEYIRSFIRTRQSRIIGIGREVEGLRKDGTVLPLSLAVSEAWAGGRRLFVGNIRDLTHERRMREQLYQAEKFSAIGELVAGIAHEIGGPLSVISGSAEFLREGIEEADPRRKDVEGIIRECEAVAHLMRRLLDFSRPGRIELQPVDLNESLRNIFSLVRKQISKDNIDVKLDLQVNLPPIMGDPNHLEQVFMNMVLNARNAMPRGGRLTISSYVAETAREDGRRCVCVEFEDTGEGIPHENLERIFEPYFTTRKPGKGTGLGLAICRRIVNDHQGAIKVRSEVGMGATFTISLCSVGEEEAS
;
A
#
# COMPACT_ATOMS: atom_id res chain seq x y z
N MET A 1 5.78 -19.87 -16.44
CA MET A 1 4.52 -19.26 -16.92
C MET A 1 4.45 -19.49 -18.41
N VAL A 2 3.30 -19.91 -18.96
CA VAL A 2 3.18 -20.16 -20.40
C VAL A 2 2.69 -18.87 -21.05
N ASP A 3 3.38 -18.39 -22.09
CA ASP A 3 2.98 -17.18 -22.81
C ASP A 3 1.65 -17.39 -23.55
N GLY A 4 0.84 -16.33 -23.62
CA GLY A 4 -0.38 -16.32 -24.43
C GLY A 4 0.00 -16.31 -25.91
N LEU A 5 -0.76 -17.05 -26.71
CA LEU A 5 -0.55 -17.14 -28.15
C LEU A 5 -1.88 -16.91 -28.85
N ILE A 6 -1.89 -15.92 -29.73
CA ILE A 6 -3.04 -15.50 -30.52
C ILE A 6 -2.61 -15.48 -31.98
N THR A 7 -3.40 -16.09 -32.85
CA THR A 7 -3.16 -16.01 -34.30
C THR A 7 -4.30 -15.25 -34.95
N ILE A 8 -3.97 -14.31 -35.83
CA ILE A 8 -4.96 -13.53 -36.61
C ILE A 8 -4.70 -13.65 -38.11
N GLY A 9 -5.75 -13.49 -38.91
CA GLY A 9 -5.68 -13.35 -40.36
C GLY A 9 -5.29 -11.95 -40.83
N GLU A 10 -5.26 -11.74 -42.15
CA GLU A 10 -4.98 -10.43 -42.76
C GLU A 10 -6.07 -9.38 -42.47
N GLU A 11 -7.27 -9.84 -42.12
CA GLU A 11 -8.43 -9.02 -41.75
C GLU A 11 -8.46 -8.67 -40.25
N GLY A 12 -7.45 -9.08 -39.48
CA GLY A 12 -7.40 -8.86 -38.02
C GLY A 12 -8.29 -9.81 -37.21
N LEU A 13 -8.91 -10.81 -37.84
CA LEU A 13 -9.79 -11.77 -37.18
C LEU A 13 -9.00 -12.87 -36.47
N ILE A 14 -9.37 -13.18 -35.23
CA ILE A 14 -8.74 -14.21 -34.40
C ILE A 14 -9.06 -15.60 -34.97
N GLN A 15 -8.03 -16.38 -35.26
CA GLN A 15 -8.10 -17.75 -35.75
C GLN A 15 -7.66 -18.80 -34.71
N SER A 16 -6.84 -18.39 -33.74
CA SER A 16 -6.40 -19.24 -32.65
C SER A 16 -6.22 -18.41 -31.38
N PHE A 17 -6.57 -19.02 -30.25
CA PHE A 17 -6.50 -18.40 -28.93
C PHE A 17 -6.19 -19.49 -27.90
N ASN A 18 -4.95 -19.54 -27.42
CA ASN A 18 -4.52 -20.63 -26.54
C ASN A 18 -5.05 -20.45 -25.11
N ARG A 19 -4.96 -21.52 -24.30
CA ARG A 19 -5.42 -21.54 -22.90
C ARG A 19 -4.72 -20.54 -21.98
N ALA A 20 -3.53 -20.05 -22.35
CA ALA A 20 -2.86 -18.99 -21.60
C ALA A 20 -3.50 -17.63 -21.92
N ALA A 21 -3.82 -17.34 -23.18
CA ALA A 21 -4.56 -16.14 -23.58
C ALA A 21 -5.98 -16.14 -22.99
N GLU A 22 -6.66 -17.29 -22.91
CA GLU A 22 -7.96 -17.41 -22.24
C GLU A 22 -7.92 -16.94 -20.79
N ARG A 23 -6.94 -17.45 -20.02
CA ARG A 23 -6.74 -17.04 -18.62
C ARG A 23 -6.34 -15.57 -18.49
N MET A 24 -5.57 -15.06 -19.44
CA MET A 24 -5.06 -13.69 -19.40
C MET A 24 -6.15 -12.65 -19.67
N PHE A 25 -7.06 -12.90 -20.61
CA PHE A 25 -8.10 -11.92 -20.98
C PHE A 25 -9.49 -12.24 -20.42
N GLY A 26 -9.71 -13.43 -19.87
CA GLY A 26 -11.02 -13.84 -19.34
C GLY A 26 -12.05 -14.23 -20.42
N TYR A 27 -11.60 -14.38 -21.66
CA TYR A 27 -12.40 -14.93 -22.76
C TYR A 27 -12.09 -16.40 -22.98
N THR A 28 -13.09 -17.17 -23.41
CA THR A 28 -12.86 -18.50 -23.97
C THR A 28 -12.60 -18.41 -25.48
N ALA A 29 -11.86 -19.35 -26.06
CA ALA A 29 -11.57 -19.37 -27.48
C ALA A 29 -12.85 -19.29 -28.35
N PRO A 30 -13.94 -20.04 -28.07
CA PRO A 30 -15.18 -19.93 -28.84
C PRO A 30 -15.82 -18.54 -28.84
N GLU A 31 -15.59 -17.72 -27.80
CA GLU A 31 -16.14 -16.35 -27.72
C GLU A 31 -15.40 -15.33 -28.58
N VAL A 32 -14.17 -15.64 -28.99
CA VAL A 32 -13.27 -14.70 -29.68
C VAL A 32 -12.88 -15.14 -31.08
N LEU A 33 -12.96 -16.44 -31.39
CA LEU A 33 -12.69 -16.95 -32.73
C LEU A 33 -13.63 -16.29 -33.76
N GLY A 34 -13.03 -15.79 -34.84
CA GLY A 34 -13.73 -15.05 -35.90
C GLY A 34 -14.04 -13.59 -35.56
N ARG A 35 -13.72 -13.09 -34.36
CA ARG A 35 -13.85 -11.68 -33.99
C ARG A 35 -12.55 -10.93 -34.24
N ASN A 36 -12.65 -9.61 -34.44
CA ASN A 36 -11.48 -8.76 -34.62
C ASN A 36 -10.71 -8.63 -33.30
N VAL A 37 -9.38 -8.79 -33.35
CA VAL A 37 -8.45 -8.71 -32.22
C VAL A 37 -8.50 -7.39 -31.45
N THR A 38 -9.05 -6.33 -32.04
CA THR A 38 -9.31 -5.04 -31.38
C THR A 38 -10.15 -5.14 -30.11
N LEU A 39 -10.90 -6.23 -29.91
CA LEU A 39 -11.63 -6.44 -28.65
C LEU A 39 -10.72 -6.61 -27.41
N LEU A 40 -9.43 -6.94 -27.62
CA LEU A 40 -8.45 -7.22 -26.57
C LEU A 40 -7.57 -6.01 -26.22
N MET A 41 -7.92 -4.82 -26.70
CA MET A 41 -7.14 -3.60 -26.47
C MET A 41 -8.05 -2.40 -26.17
N PRO A 42 -7.56 -1.40 -25.42
CA PRO A 42 -8.31 -0.17 -25.16
C PRO A 42 -8.69 0.60 -26.44
N GLU A 43 -9.73 1.43 -26.35
CA GLU A 43 -10.28 2.15 -27.52
C GLU A 43 -9.22 3.00 -28.24
N ALA A 44 -8.33 3.64 -27.49
CA ALA A 44 -7.22 4.46 -27.98
C ALA A 44 -6.26 3.71 -28.93
N HIS A 45 -6.18 2.39 -28.83
CA HIS A 45 -5.34 1.54 -29.68
C HIS A 45 -6.14 0.76 -30.72
N SER A 46 -7.44 0.53 -30.48
CA SER A 46 -8.31 -0.24 -31.36
C SER A 46 -8.61 0.44 -32.70
N ARG A 47 -8.76 1.78 -32.72
CA ARG A 47 -9.28 2.53 -33.89
C ARG A 47 -8.39 2.40 -35.12
N ASP A 48 -7.08 2.41 -34.93
CA ASP A 48 -6.11 2.43 -36.04
C ASP A 48 -5.53 1.04 -36.35
N HIS A 49 -5.89 0.01 -35.56
CA HIS A 49 -5.23 -1.30 -35.62
C HIS A 49 -5.35 -1.97 -37.00
N ASP A 50 -6.53 -1.93 -37.62
CA ASP A 50 -6.75 -2.52 -38.94
C ASP A 50 -6.00 -1.76 -40.04
N GLU A 51 -5.75 -0.46 -39.85
CA GLU A 51 -4.92 0.33 -40.76
C GLU A 51 -3.44 -0.04 -40.59
N TYR A 52 -2.98 -0.32 -39.36
CA TYR A 52 -1.63 -0.83 -39.12
C TYR A 52 -1.38 -2.16 -39.85
N ILE A 53 -2.32 -3.11 -39.80
CA ILE A 53 -2.20 -4.39 -40.53
C ILE A 53 -2.11 -4.14 -42.04
N ARG A 54 -3.04 -3.36 -42.60
CA ARG A 54 -3.06 -3.03 -44.04
C ARG A 54 -1.79 -2.32 -44.49
N SER A 55 -1.31 -1.35 -43.71
CA SER A 55 -0.08 -0.62 -43.99
C SER A 55 1.13 -1.55 -43.97
N PHE A 56 1.23 -2.46 -42.99
CA PHE A 56 2.30 -3.45 -42.94
C PHE A 56 2.26 -4.39 -44.15
N ILE A 57 1.09 -4.90 -44.54
CA ILE A 57 0.94 -5.78 -45.70
C ILE A 57 1.47 -5.10 -46.97
N ARG A 58 1.15 -3.81 -47.16
CA ARG A 58 1.55 -3.02 -48.33
C ARG A 58 3.03 -2.64 -48.33
N THR A 59 3.56 -2.20 -47.19
CA THR A 59 4.87 -1.55 -47.12
C THR A 59 6.00 -2.49 -46.70
N ARG A 60 5.67 -3.63 -46.08
CA ARG A 60 6.62 -4.50 -45.35
C ARG A 60 7.43 -3.76 -44.27
N GLN A 61 7.11 -2.50 -43.97
CA GLN A 61 7.75 -1.72 -42.93
C GLN A 61 7.08 -2.05 -41.61
N SER A 62 7.78 -2.82 -40.81
CA SER A 62 7.35 -3.19 -39.47
C SER A 62 7.59 -2.03 -38.48
N ARG A 63 6.56 -1.69 -37.70
CA ARG A 63 6.73 -0.96 -36.42
C ARG A 63 6.77 -1.91 -35.20
N ILE A 64 6.48 -3.20 -35.36
CA ILE A 64 6.14 -4.13 -34.25
C ILE A 64 6.70 -5.57 -34.45
N ILE A 65 6.83 -6.05 -35.69
CA ILE A 65 7.42 -7.36 -36.01
C ILE A 65 8.89 -7.39 -35.65
N GLY A 66 9.26 -8.38 -34.82
CA GLY A 66 10.64 -8.67 -34.40
C GLY A 66 11.10 -7.94 -33.13
N ILE A 67 10.39 -6.92 -32.66
CA ILE A 67 10.73 -6.15 -31.46
C ILE A 67 9.56 -6.28 -30.50
N GLY A 68 9.74 -7.05 -29.43
CA GLY A 68 8.76 -7.09 -28.34
C GLY A 68 8.55 -5.68 -27.80
N ARG A 69 7.29 -5.24 -27.69
CA ARG A 69 6.92 -3.93 -27.14
C ARG A 69 5.92 -4.08 -26.01
N GLU A 70 5.97 -3.14 -25.07
CA GLU A 70 4.93 -3.03 -24.06
C GLU A 70 3.68 -2.37 -24.65
N VAL A 71 2.52 -2.99 -24.43
CA VAL A 71 1.20 -2.52 -24.84
C VAL A 71 0.20 -2.74 -23.72
N GLU A 72 -0.96 -2.11 -23.83
CA GLU A 72 -2.08 -2.35 -22.94
C GLU A 72 -3.07 -3.31 -23.59
N GLY A 73 -3.42 -4.37 -22.85
CA GLY A 73 -4.51 -5.27 -23.17
C GLY A 73 -5.76 -4.91 -22.38
N LEU A 74 -6.93 -5.29 -22.89
CA LEU A 74 -8.22 -5.12 -22.24
C LEU A 74 -8.85 -6.49 -21.97
N ARG A 75 -9.16 -6.78 -20.71
CA ARG A 75 -9.89 -8.00 -20.30
C ARG A 75 -11.38 -7.88 -20.56
N LYS A 76 -12.07 -9.03 -20.53
CA LYS A 76 -13.53 -9.13 -20.64
C LYS A 76 -14.29 -8.33 -19.57
N ASP A 77 -13.73 -8.19 -18.37
CA ASP A 77 -14.29 -7.41 -17.27
C ASP A 77 -14.00 -5.91 -17.36
N GLY A 78 -13.29 -5.46 -18.41
CA GLY A 78 -12.89 -4.07 -18.62
C GLY A 78 -11.59 -3.66 -17.92
N THR A 79 -10.94 -4.55 -17.18
CA THR A 79 -9.63 -4.24 -16.57
C THR A 79 -8.53 -4.17 -17.61
N VAL A 80 -7.62 -3.22 -17.44
CA VAL A 80 -6.45 -3.03 -18.33
C VAL A 80 -5.26 -3.78 -17.75
N LEU A 81 -4.54 -4.51 -18.61
CA LEU A 81 -3.34 -5.25 -18.24
C LEU A 81 -2.12 -4.82 -19.08
N PRO A 82 -0.94 -4.67 -18.47
CA PRO A 82 0.30 -4.41 -19.21
C PRO A 82 0.81 -5.71 -19.83
N LEU A 83 1.11 -5.68 -21.13
CA LEU A 83 1.53 -6.82 -21.92
C LEU A 83 2.84 -6.54 -22.64
N SER A 84 3.73 -7.51 -22.68
CA SER A 84 4.76 -7.57 -23.71
C SER A 84 4.19 -8.31 -24.90
N LEU A 85 4.17 -7.67 -26.07
CA LEU A 85 3.67 -8.22 -27.33
C LEU A 85 4.82 -8.33 -28.34
N ALA A 86 5.04 -9.54 -28.84
CA ALA A 86 5.87 -9.80 -30.01
C ALA A 86 5.01 -10.41 -31.11
N VAL A 87 5.06 -9.84 -32.31
CA VAL A 87 4.31 -10.35 -33.48
C VAL A 87 5.27 -10.94 -34.48
N SER A 88 4.96 -12.14 -34.97
CA SER A 88 5.65 -12.78 -36.09
C SER A 88 4.70 -13.08 -37.24
N GLU A 89 5.25 -13.18 -38.44
CA GLU A 89 4.52 -13.56 -39.65
C GLU A 89 4.70 -15.07 -39.88
N ALA A 90 3.62 -15.76 -40.25
CA ALA A 90 3.62 -17.16 -40.64
C ALA A 90 2.78 -17.38 -41.90
N TRP A 91 3.03 -18.50 -42.59
CA TRP A 91 2.29 -18.92 -43.76
C TRP A 91 1.73 -20.33 -43.51
N ALA A 92 0.41 -20.51 -43.67
CA ALA A 92 -0.24 -21.80 -43.51
C ALA A 92 -1.36 -21.97 -44.56
N GLY A 93 -1.34 -23.08 -45.29
CA GLY A 93 -2.36 -23.36 -46.32
C GLY A 93 -2.47 -22.29 -47.41
N GLY A 94 -1.35 -21.64 -47.77
CA GLY A 94 -1.31 -20.54 -48.74
C GLY A 94 -1.85 -19.20 -48.22
N ARG A 95 -2.24 -19.11 -46.95
CA ARG A 95 -2.70 -17.88 -46.31
C ARG A 95 -1.63 -17.34 -45.35
N ARG A 96 -1.55 -16.01 -45.28
CA ARG A 96 -0.68 -15.30 -44.36
C ARG A 96 -1.36 -15.15 -43.01
N LEU A 97 -0.60 -15.35 -41.95
CA LEU A 97 -1.05 -15.27 -40.57
C LEU A 97 -0.10 -14.40 -39.77
N PHE A 98 -0.64 -13.73 -38.76
CA PHE A 98 0.14 -13.06 -37.74
C PHE A 98 -0.01 -13.80 -36.43
N VAL A 99 1.13 -14.14 -35.81
CA VAL A 99 1.18 -14.82 -34.52
C VAL A 99 1.66 -13.82 -33.48
N GLY A 100 0.76 -13.45 -32.57
CA GLY A 100 1.08 -12.64 -31.39
C GLY A 100 1.45 -13.54 -30.22
N ASN A 101 2.69 -13.42 -29.75
CA ASN A 101 3.12 -13.92 -28.46
C ASN A 101 2.98 -12.81 -27.43
N ILE A 102 2.27 -13.09 -26.34
CA ILE A 102 1.97 -12.12 -25.30
C ILE A 102 2.36 -12.64 -23.92
N ARG A 103 2.97 -11.76 -23.14
CA ARG A 103 3.31 -12.02 -21.74
C ARG A 103 2.70 -10.95 -20.84
N ASP A 104 2.05 -11.39 -19.77
CA ASP A 104 1.52 -10.51 -18.73
C ASP A 104 2.67 -9.94 -17.89
N LEU A 105 2.80 -8.61 -17.89
CA LEU A 105 3.85 -7.88 -17.17
C LEU A 105 3.36 -7.38 -15.80
N THR A 106 2.15 -7.73 -15.37
CA THR A 106 1.56 -7.21 -14.12
C THR A 106 2.45 -7.50 -12.92
N HIS A 107 2.95 -8.72 -12.80
CA HIS A 107 3.80 -9.13 -11.69
C HIS A 107 5.17 -8.45 -11.76
N GLU A 108 5.79 -8.38 -12.94
CA GLU A 108 7.10 -7.76 -13.14
C GLU A 108 7.05 -6.24 -12.88
N ARG A 109 6.02 -5.54 -13.35
CA ARG A 109 5.84 -4.12 -13.04
C ARG A 109 5.65 -3.89 -11.55
N ARG A 110 4.80 -4.68 -10.87
CA ARG A 110 4.61 -4.58 -9.41
C ARG A 110 5.91 -4.81 -8.65
N MET A 111 6.68 -5.85 -9.00
CA MET A 111 7.98 -6.11 -8.36
C MET A 111 8.99 -5.00 -8.63
N ARG A 112 9.07 -4.49 -9.87
CA ARG A 112 9.98 -3.40 -10.22
C ARG A 112 9.64 -2.13 -9.45
N GLU A 113 8.36 -1.83 -9.30
CA GLU A 113 7.91 -0.68 -8.54
C GLU A 113 8.17 -0.85 -7.04
N GLN A 114 7.94 -2.05 -6.49
CA GLN A 114 8.32 -2.39 -5.12
C GLN A 114 9.83 -2.25 -4.89
N LEU A 115 10.66 -2.76 -5.79
CA LEU A 115 12.12 -2.63 -5.73
C LEU A 115 12.55 -1.16 -5.81
N TYR A 116 11.99 -0.40 -6.74
CA TYR A 116 12.31 1.02 -6.88
C TYR A 116 11.92 1.82 -5.62
N GLN A 117 10.77 1.52 -5.02
CA GLN A 117 10.39 2.11 -3.74
C GLN A 117 11.35 1.67 -2.62
N ALA A 118 11.69 0.38 -2.55
CA ALA A 118 12.61 -0.14 -1.54
C ALA A 118 14.02 0.48 -1.64
N GLU A 119 14.56 0.64 -2.85
CA GLU A 119 15.84 1.32 -3.11
C GLU A 119 15.79 2.79 -2.67
N LYS A 120 14.71 3.50 -3.03
CA LYS A 120 14.50 4.89 -2.60
C LYS A 120 14.43 4.99 -1.07
N PHE A 121 13.75 4.06 -0.41
CA PHE A 121 13.68 4.00 1.05
C PHE A 121 15.01 3.62 1.68
N SER A 122 15.80 2.73 1.07
CA SER A 122 17.14 2.38 1.57
C SER A 122 18.10 3.57 1.51
N ALA A 123 18.08 4.33 0.41
CA ALA A 123 18.90 5.54 0.27
C ALA A 123 18.48 6.64 1.26
N ILE A 124 17.17 6.83 1.47
CA ILE A 124 16.67 7.70 2.54
C ILE A 124 17.07 7.13 3.92
N GLY A 125 17.03 5.81 4.07
CA GLY A 125 17.54 4.98 5.17
C GLY A 125 18.85 5.46 5.74
N GLU A 126 19.87 5.36 4.89
CA GLU A 126 21.26 5.70 5.19
C GLU A 126 21.45 7.18 5.50
N LEU A 127 20.85 8.06 4.69
CA LEU A 127 20.92 9.51 4.91
C LEU A 127 20.33 9.91 6.26
N VAL A 128 19.16 9.37 6.58
CA VAL A 128 18.48 9.62 7.86
C VAL A 128 19.27 9.05 9.03
N ALA A 129 19.90 7.89 8.87
CA ALA A 129 20.77 7.33 9.89
C ALA A 129 21.99 8.21 10.18
N GLY A 130 22.61 8.75 9.12
CA GLY A 130 23.69 9.74 9.25
C GLY A 130 23.23 11.01 9.96
N ILE A 131 22.12 11.60 9.50
CA ILE A 131 21.55 12.82 10.10
C ILE A 131 21.17 12.59 11.58
N ALA A 132 20.57 11.46 11.91
CA ALA A 132 20.19 11.15 13.28
C ALA A 132 21.42 11.00 14.20
N HIS A 133 22.51 10.44 13.69
CA HIS A 133 23.77 10.38 14.42
C HIS A 133 24.38 11.78 14.63
N GLU A 134 24.41 12.60 13.59
CA GLU A 134 24.97 13.96 13.64
C GLU A 134 24.15 14.93 14.49
N ILE A 135 22.82 14.80 14.52
CA ILE A 135 21.95 15.63 15.37
C ILE A 135 21.92 15.09 16.80
N GLY A 136 21.93 13.77 16.98
CA GLY A 136 21.83 13.12 18.29
C GLY A 136 22.96 13.52 19.24
N GLY A 137 24.18 13.68 18.73
CA GLY A 137 25.34 14.10 19.51
C GLY A 137 25.15 15.46 20.19
N PRO A 138 24.99 16.56 19.42
CA PRO A 138 24.71 17.89 19.96
C PRO A 138 23.48 17.93 20.87
N LEU A 139 22.41 17.21 20.50
CA LEU A 139 21.17 17.16 21.29
C LEU A 139 21.41 16.55 22.69
N SER A 140 22.22 15.49 22.76
CA SER A 140 22.57 14.83 24.02
C SER A 140 23.40 15.76 24.92
N VAL A 141 24.31 16.54 24.33
CA VAL A 141 25.11 17.55 25.07
C VAL A 141 24.21 18.67 25.61
N ILE A 142 23.28 19.19 24.80
CA ILE A 142 22.34 20.23 25.22
C ILE A 142 21.42 19.71 26.34
N SER A 143 20.85 18.51 26.16
CA SER A 143 19.98 17.88 27.16
C SER A 143 20.72 17.66 28.48
N GLY A 144 21.92 17.09 28.44
CA GLY A 144 22.72 16.85 29.65
C GLY A 144 23.14 18.15 30.36
N SER A 145 23.48 19.21 29.59
CA SER A 145 23.78 20.53 30.16
C SER A 145 22.55 21.15 30.83
N ALA A 146 21.37 21.01 30.21
CA ALA A 146 20.12 21.48 30.78
C ALA A 146 19.71 20.69 32.03
N GLU A 147 19.90 19.37 32.04
CA GLU A 147 19.67 18.53 33.22
C GLU A 147 20.57 18.93 34.39
N PHE A 148 21.87 19.15 34.13
CA PHE A 148 22.81 19.63 35.14
C PHE A 148 22.43 21.00 35.71
N LEU A 149 22.02 21.94 34.84
CA LEU A 149 21.54 23.24 35.29
C LEU A 149 20.26 23.12 36.14
N ARG A 150 19.33 22.22 35.77
CA ARG A 150 18.10 21.98 36.52
C ARG A 150 18.37 21.47 37.94
N GLU A 151 19.40 20.63 38.12
CA GLU A 151 19.79 20.11 39.44
C GLU A 151 20.33 21.22 40.36
N GLY A 152 21.00 22.23 39.80
CA GLY A 152 21.54 23.37 40.53
C GLY A 152 20.54 24.51 40.80
N ILE A 153 19.29 24.39 40.37
CA ILE A 153 18.26 25.45 40.50
C ILE A 153 17.18 25.01 41.49
N GLU A 154 16.85 25.87 42.46
CA GLU A 154 15.75 25.61 43.42
C GLU A 154 14.38 25.49 42.73
N GLU A 155 13.46 24.70 43.31
CA GLU A 155 12.14 24.45 42.70
C GLU A 155 11.29 25.72 42.48
N ALA A 156 11.43 26.72 43.35
CA ALA A 156 10.66 27.96 43.26
C ALA A 156 11.24 28.96 42.24
N ASP A 157 12.44 28.72 41.71
CA ASP A 157 13.11 29.63 40.78
C ASP A 157 12.43 29.62 39.40
N PRO A 158 12.00 30.78 38.87
CA PRO A 158 11.36 30.87 37.57
C PRO A 158 12.17 30.27 36.42
N ARG A 159 13.51 30.33 36.48
CA ARG A 159 14.42 29.82 35.45
C ARG A 159 14.34 28.30 35.31
N ARG A 160 13.88 27.60 36.35
CA ARG A 160 13.69 26.14 36.31
C ARG A 160 12.71 25.74 35.20
N LYS A 161 11.63 26.53 35.01
CA LYS A 161 10.64 26.29 33.95
C LYS A 161 11.24 26.45 32.55
N ASP A 162 12.16 27.40 32.38
CA ASP A 162 12.84 27.61 31.10
C ASP A 162 13.75 26.43 30.76
N VAL A 163 14.51 25.93 31.74
CA VAL A 163 15.37 24.75 31.60
C VAL A 163 14.55 23.49 31.32
N GLU A 164 13.43 23.29 32.02
CA GLU A 164 12.47 22.21 31.72
C GLU A 164 11.83 22.35 30.33
N GLY A 165 11.70 23.58 29.81
CA GLY A 165 11.34 23.84 28.42
C GLY A 165 12.39 23.28 27.45
N ILE A 166 13.66 23.60 27.67
CA ILE A 166 14.78 23.13 26.84
C ILE A 166 14.84 21.59 26.82
N ILE A 167 14.74 20.95 27.99
CA ILE A 167 14.76 19.47 28.10
C ILE A 167 13.61 18.86 27.29
N ARG A 168 12.39 19.39 27.42
CA ARG A 168 11.22 18.89 26.67
C ARG A 168 11.39 19.04 25.16
N GLU A 169 11.96 20.15 24.68
CA GLU A 169 12.23 20.32 23.25
C GLU A 169 13.32 19.35 22.75
N CYS A 170 14.36 19.11 23.55
CA CYS A 170 15.37 18.09 23.24
C CYS A 170 14.74 16.69 23.13
N GLU A 171 13.87 16.31 24.06
CA GLU A 171 13.13 15.05 24.02
C GLU A 171 12.23 14.97 22.78
N ALA A 172 11.55 16.05 22.41
CA ALA A 172 10.69 16.12 21.24
C ALA A 172 11.48 15.90 19.93
N VAL A 173 12.64 16.55 19.79
CA VAL A 173 13.54 16.35 18.64
C VAL A 173 14.07 14.91 18.59
N ALA A 174 14.46 14.34 19.74
CA ALA A 174 14.92 12.95 19.81
C ALA A 174 13.81 11.95 19.40
N HIS A 175 12.56 12.21 19.79
CA HIS A 175 11.41 11.41 19.36
C HIS A 175 11.13 11.55 17.86
N LEU A 176 11.22 12.75 17.30
CA LEU A 176 11.10 12.97 15.86
C LEU A 176 12.18 12.20 15.10
N MET A 177 13.41 12.20 15.60
CA MET A 177 14.52 11.51 14.96
C MET A 177 14.37 10.00 14.97
N ARG A 178 13.94 9.41 16.09
CA ARG A 178 13.62 7.98 16.17
C ARG A 178 12.53 7.58 15.19
N ARG A 179 11.44 8.35 15.10
CA ARG A 179 10.37 8.09 14.12
C ARG A 179 10.85 8.17 12.67
N LEU A 180 11.82 9.04 12.38
CA LEU A 180 12.41 9.17 11.05
C LEU A 180 13.32 7.96 10.74
N LEU A 181 14.11 7.51 11.72
CA LEU A 181 14.93 6.30 11.64
C LEU A 181 14.09 5.03 11.47
N ASP A 182 13.02 4.87 12.24
CA ASP A 182 12.11 3.73 12.16
C ASP A 182 11.44 3.64 10.78
N PHE A 183 11.18 4.79 10.16
CA PHE A 183 10.69 4.86 8.79
C PHE A 183 11.74 4.45 7.76
N SER A 184 13.00 4.80 8.02
CA SER A 184 14.08 4.70 7.05
C SER A 184 14.74 3.31 7.03
N ARG A 185 14.72 2.58 8.15
CA ARG A 185 15.21 1.21 8.22
C ARG A 185 14.13 0.21 7.84
N PRO A 186 14.33 -0.63 6.82
CA PRO A 186 13.60 -1.89 6.72
C PRO A 186 14.04 -2.76 7.90
N GLY A 187 13.24 -2.81 8.96
CA GLY A 187 13.34 -3.89 9.93
C GLY A 187 13.15 -5.21 9.18
N ARG A 188 13.98 -6.22 9.48
CA ARG A 188 13.74 -7.57 8.99
C ARG A 188 12.44 -8.04 9.64
N ILE A 189 11.41 -8.27 8.84
CA ILE A 189 10.10 -8.66 9.35
C ILE A 189 10.19 -10.09 9.84
N GLU A 190 9.91 -10.30 11.12
CA GLU A 190 9.83 -11.62 11.72
C GLU A 190 8.37 -12.06 11.75
N LEU A 191 7.97 -12.77 10.71
CA LEU A 191 6.61 -13.30 10.60
C LEU A 191 6.40 -14.45 11.58
N GLN A 192 5.41 -14.29 12.45
CA GLN A 192 4.92 -15.32 13.36
C GLN A 192 3.38 -15.30 13.39
N PRO A 193 2.72 -16.36 13.88
CA PRO A 193 1.28 -16.32 14.11
C PRO A 193 0.92 -15.24 15.14
N VAL A 194 0.04 -14.31 14.76
CA VAL A 194 -0.40 -13.19 15.62
C VAL A 194 -1.92 -13.26 15.81
N ASP A 195 -2.36 -13.18 17.07
CA ASP A 195 -3.75 -12.88 17.44
C ASP A 195 -3.96 -11.36 17.41
N LEU A 196 -4.71 -10.89 16.42
CA LEU A 196 -5.01 -9.46 16.28
C LEU A 196 -5.88 -8.94 17.42
N ASN A 197 -6.79 -9.74 17.96
CA ASN A 197 -7.65 -9.31 19.07
C ASN A 197 -6.85 -9.13 20.35
N GLU A 198 -5.84 -9.96 20.59
CA GLU A 198 -4.90 -9.75 21.70
C GLU A 198 -4.09 -8.47 21.51
N SER A 199 -3.50 -8.28 20.33
CA SER A 199 -2.72 -7.09 19.98
C SER A 199 -3.52 -5.79 20.16
N LEU A 200 -4.78 -5.77 19.69
CA LEU A 200 -5.69 -4.63 19.83
C LEU A 200 -6.04 -4.33 21.30
N ARG A 201 -6.24 -5.37 22.12
CA ARG A 201 -6.50 -5.23 23.56
C ARG A 201 -5.28 -4.69 24.30
N ASN A 202 -4.08 -5.16 23.97
CA ASN A 202 -2.84 -4.69 24.56
C ASN A 202 -2.64 -3.20 24.28
N ILE A 203 -2.78 -2.78 23.02
CA ILE A 203 -2.67 -1.37 22.66
C ILE A 203 -3.71 -0.51 23.35
N PHE A 204 -4.98 -0.95 23.33
CA PHE A 204 -6.03 -0.20 23.99
C PHE A 204 -5.72 0.02 25.47
N SER A 205 -5.18 -1.00 26.16
CA SER A 205 -4.81 -0.89 27.58
C SER A 205 -3.77 0.21 27.85
N LEU A 206 -2.83 0.43 26.93
CA LEU A 206 -1.77 1.43 27.03
C LEU A 206 -2.30 2.86 26.88
N VAL A 207 -3.24 3.06 25.95
CA VAL A 207 -3.73 4.39 25.56
C VAL A 207 -5.04 4.80 26.24
N ARG A 208 -5.77 3.86 26.87
CA ARG A 208 -7.08 4.08 27.49
C ARG A 208 -7.11 5.32 28.38
N LYS A 209 -6.14 5.45 29.30
CA LYS A 209 -6.07 6.59 30.23
C LYS A 209 -5.87 7.94 29.52
N GLN A 210 -5.15 7.97 28.41
CA GLN A 210 -4.93 9.20 27.63
C GLN A 210 -6.17 9.56 26.82
N ILE A 211 -6.80 8.57 26.19
CA ILE A 211 -7.98 8.79 25.34
C ILE A 211 -9.19 9.21 26.17
N SER A 212 -9.41 8.58 27.34
CA SER A 212 -10.50 8.97 28.23
C SER A 212 -10.35 10.38 28.81
N LYS A 213 -9.13 10.92 28.93
CA LYS A 213 -8.91 12.31 29.35
C LYS A 213 -9.41 13.33 28.31
N ASP A 214 -9.42 12.94 27.04
CA ASP A 214 -9.83 13.79 25.93
C ASP A 214 -11.33 13.63 25.60
N ASN A 215 -12.13 13.06 26.51
CA ASN A 215 -13.58 12.81 26.36
C ASN A 215 -13.92 11.95 25.14
N ILE A 216 -13.07 10.99 24.80
CA ILE A 216 -13.32 10.03 23.74
C ILE A 216 -13.76 8.70 24.36
N ASP A 217 -14.96 8.26 23.98
CA ASP A 217 -15.49 6.94 24.29
C ASP A 217 -14.89 5.91 23.33
N VAL A 218 -14.39 4.78 23.85
CA VAL A 218 -13.77 3.75 23.02
C VAL A 218 -14.54 2.45 23.14
N LYS A 219 -15.07 1.97 22.01
CA LYS A 219 -15.79 0.70 21.90
C LYS A 219 -14.92 -0.32 21.18
N LEU A 220 -14.74 -1.49 21.78
CA LEU A 220 -14.14 -2.67 21.12
C LEU A 220 -15.26 -3.60 20.66
N ASP A 221 -15.35 -3.86 19.36
CA ASP A 221 -16.32 -4.74 18.72
C ASP A 221 -15.59 -5.87 17.97
N LEU A 222 -14.97 -6.76 18.75
CA LEU A 222 -14.03 -7.75 18.24
C LEU A 222 -14.75 -9.09 18.03
N GLN A 223 -14.74 -9.61 16.79
CA GLN A 223 -15.29 -10.92 16.49
C GLN A 223 -14.59 -12.01 17.32
N VAL A 224 -15.40 -12.88 17.93
CA VAL A 224 -14.92 -14.03 18.70
C VAL A 224 -14.29 -15.06 17.76
N ASN A 225 -13.16 -15.65 18.17
CA ASN A 225 -12.41 -16.65 17.40
C ASN A 225 -11.93 -16.16 16.03
N LEU A 226 -11.36 -14.95 15.99
CA LEU A 226 -10.69 -14.43 14.81
C LEU A 226 -9.48 -15.34 14.48
N PRO A 227 -9.32 -15.80 13.23
CA PRO A 227 -8.18 -16.64 12.89
C PRO A 227 -6.87 -15.84 12.98
N PRO A 228 -5.76 -16.48 13.40
CA PRO A 228 -4.47 -15.82 13.43
C PRO A 228 -4.03 -15.43 12.02
N ILE A 229 -3.13 -14.45 11.96
CA ILE A 229 -2.47 -13.99 10.73
C ILE A 229 -0.97 -14.20 10.87
N MET A 230 -0.24 -14.36 9.76
CA MET A 230 1.22 -14.35 9.78
C MET A 230 1.71 -12.90 9.76
N GLY A 231 2.40 -12.46 10.81
CA GLY A 231 2.85 -11.09 10.94
C GLY A 231 3.89 -10.86 12.02
N ASP A 232 4.49 -9.68 11.96
CA ASP A 232 5.36 -9.16 13.00
C ASP A 232 4.50 -8.35 13.99
N PRO A 233 4.37 -8.80 15.25
CA PRO A 233 3.50 -8.17 16.23
C PRO A 233 3.93 -6.72 16.52
N ASN A 234 5.23 -6.42 16.54
CA ASN A 234 5.70 -5.06 16.85
C ASN A 234 5.30 -4.09 15.74
N HIS A 235 5.44 -4.50 14.48
CA HIS A 235 5.02 -3.69 13.34
C HIS A 235 3.50 -3.51 13.29
N LEU A 236 2.72 -4.57 13.53
CA LEU A 236 1.25 -4.46 13.57
C LEU A 236 0.77 -3.58 14.72
N GLU A 237 1.41 -3.70 15.89
CA GLU A 237 1.14 -2.83 17.02
C GLU A 237 1.44 -1.35 16.69
N GLN A 238 2.53 -1.08 15.97
CA GLN A 238 2.83 0.27 15.49
C GLN A 238 1.74 0.81 14.54
N VAL A 239 1.17 -0.03 13.68
CA VAL A 239 0.04 0.35 12.81
C VAL A 239 -1.17 0.73 13.65
N PHE A 240 -1.59 -0.14 14.56
CA PHE A 240 -2.77 0.09 15.40
C PHE A 240 -2.61 1.32 16.30
N MET A 241 -1.42 1.52 16.88
CA MET A 241 -1.11 2.71 17.67
C MET A 241 -1.25 3.99 16.83
N ASN A 242 -0.74 4.00 15.60
CA ASN A 242 -0.89 5.14 14.70
C ASN A 242 -2.36 5.42 14.34
N MET A 243 -3.18 4.38 14.12
CA MET A 243 -4.61 4.54 13.86
C MET A 243 -5.32 5.18 15.05
N VAL A 244 -5.07 4.68 16.26
CA VAL A 244 -5.67 5.22 17.49
C VAL A 244 -5.25 6.67 17.74
N LEU A 245 -3.96 6.99 17.57
CA LEU A 245 -3.47 8.36 17.72
C LEU A 245 -4.05 9.29 16.65
N ASN A 246 -4.26 8.82 15.42
CA ASN A 246 -4.89 9.60 14.37
C ASN A 246 -6.35 9.92 14.70
N ALA A 247 -7.13 8.91 15.10
CA ALA A 247 -8.51 9.08 15.55
C ALA A 247 -8.62 10.08 16.72
N ARG A 248 -7.78 9.91 17.74
CA ARG A 248 -7.72 10.83 18.89
C ARG A 248 -7.49 12.28 18.46
N ASN A 249 -6.52 12.50 17.58
CA ASN A 249 -6.20 13.84 17.10
C ASN A 249 -7.31 14.45 16.21
N ALA A 250 -8.10 13.62 15.55
CA ALA A 250 -9.26 14.03 14.76
C ALA A 250 -10.47 14.41 15.63
N MET A 251 -10.45 14.09 16.93
CA MET A 251 -11.53 14.35 17.90
C MET A 251 -11.10 15.30 19.03
N PRO A 252 -10.67 16.55 18.74
CA PRO A 252 -10.19 17.48 19.77
C PRO A 252 -11.27 17.92 20.77
N ARG A 253 -12.55 17.68 20.47
CA ARG A 253 -13.70 18.01 21.34
C ARG A 253 -14.33 16.77 21.99
N GLY A 254 -13.64 15.63 21.93
CA GLY A 254 -14.22 14.33 22.28
C GLY A 254 -15.00 13.71 21.12
N GLY A 255 -15.49 12.50 21.34
CA GLY A 255 -16.18 11.72 20.32
C GLY A 255 -16.22 10.23 20.66
N ARG A 256 -16.40 9.39 19.64
CA ARG A 256 -16.34 7.93 19.77
C ARG A 256 -15.31 7.35 18.82
N LEU A 257 -14.48 6.43 19.32
CA LEU A 257 -13.63 5.54 18.54
C LEU A 257 -14.17 4.11 18.66
N THR A 258 -14.57 3.52 17.54
CA THR A 258 -14.94 2.11 17.47
C THR A 258 -13.81 1.34 16.80
N ILE A 259 -13.34 0.28 17.46
CA ILE A 259 -12.33 -0.64 16.93
C ILE A 259 -12.99 -1.99 16.74
N SER A 260 -13.10 -2.42 15.49
CA SER A 260 -13.78 -3.66 15.12
C SER A 260 -12.81 -4.64 14.48
N SER A 261 -13.04 -5.93 14.69
CA SER A 261 -12.32 -6.98 13.96
C SER A 261 -13.29 -8.03 13.45
N TYR A 262 -13.11 -8.49 12.23
CA TYR A 262 -13.99 -9.49 11.61
C TYR A 262 -13.31 -10.23 10.47
N VAL A 263 -13.86 -11.39 10.09
CA VAL A 263 -13.47 -12.08 8.85
C VAL A 263 -14.37 -11.61 7.71
N ALA A 264 -13.79 -11.17 6.60
CA ALA A 264 -14.57 -10.79 5.43
C ALA A 264 -15.30 -12.01 4.84
N GLU A 265 -16.53 -11.81 4.36
CA GLU A 265 -17.39 -12.88 3.85
C GLU A 265 -16.80 -13.57 2.60
N THR A 266 -16.02 -12.84 1.80
CA THR A 266 -15.38 -13.36 0.60
C THR A 266 -13.95 -13.79 0.89
N ALA A 267 -13.66 -15.08 0.69
CA ALA A 267 -12.28 -15.57 0.69
C ALA A 267 -11.51 -14.96 -0.48
N ARG A 268 -10.19 -14.80 -0.32
CA ARG A 268 -9.32 -14.37 -1.42
C ARG A 268 -9.27 -15.49 -2.48
N GLU A 269 -8.84 -15.14 -3.70
CA GLU A 269 -8.67 -16.08 -4.80
C GLU A 269 -7.74 -17.25 -4.46
N ASP A 270 -6.85 -17.07 -3.48
CA ASP A 270 -5.92 -18.09 -2.96
C ASP A 270 -6.52 -18.99 -1.86
N GLY A 271 -7.82 -18.86 -1.56
CA GLY A 271 -8.53 -19.66 -0.56
C GLY A 271 -8.32 -19.23 0.90
N ARG A 272 -7.43 -18.26 1.18
CA ARG A 272 -7.21 -17.76 2.54
C ARG A 272 -8.34 -16.83 2.97
N ARG A 273 -8.65 -16.85 4.28
CA ARG A 273 -9.63 -15.93 4.87
C ARG A 273 -8.99 -14.55 5.01
N CYS A 274 -9.76 -13.52 4.66
CA CYS A 274 -9.33 -12.14 4.85
C CYS A 274 -9.79 -11.66 6.22
N VAL A 275 -8.84 -11.32 7.09
CA VAL A 275 -9.09 -10.77 8.42
C VAL A 275 -9.02 -9.25 8.34
N CYS A 276 -10.07 -8.57 8.78
CA CYS A 276 -10.20 -7.13 8.75
C CYS A 276 -10.16 -6.53 10.16
N VAL A 277 -9.49 -5.39 10.29
CA VAL A 277 -9.54 -4.52 11.46
C VAL A 277 -9.97 -3.14 11.02
N GLU A 278 -11.03 -2.60 11.62
CA GLU A 278 -11.55 -1.27 11.32
C GLU A 278 -11.38 -0.33 12.52
N PHE A 279 -10.93 0.88 12.24
CA PHE A 279 -10.85 1.99 13.19
C PHE A 279 -11.77 3.09 12.69
N GLU A 280 -12.90 3.29 13.36
CA GLU A 280 -13.91 4.28 13.04
C GLU A 280 -13.92 5.38 14.10
N ASP A 281 -13.61 6.61 13.70
CA ASP A 281 -13.72 7.80 14.55
C ASP A 281 -14.87 8.69 14.11
N THR A 282 -15.42 9.46 15.06
CA THR A 282 -16.43 10.50 14.81
C THR A 282 -15.81 11.90 14.76
N GLY A 283 -14.58 12.01 14.25
CA GLY A 283 -13.80 13.24 14.22
C GLY A 283 -14.17 14.19 13.09
N GLU A 284 -13.25 15.12 12.79
CA GLU A 284 -13.42 16.15 11.76
C GLU A 284 -13.53 15.59 10.33
N GLY A 285 -13.13 14.33 10.12
CA GLY A 285 -13.10 13.69 8.81
C GLY A 285 -12.03 14.25 7.87
N ILE A 286 -11.96 13.69 6.66
CA ILE A 286 -10.95 13.98 5.64
C ILE A 286 -11.67 14.37 4.34
N PRO A 287 -11.34 15.52 3.72
CA PRO A 287 -11.88 15.91 2.43
C PRO A 287 -11.55 14.89 1.33
N HIS A 288 -12.49 14.66 0.40
CA HIS A 288 -12.35 13.68 -0.67
C HIS A 288 -11.07 13.86 -1.51
N GLU A 289 -10.70 15.12 -1.80
CA GLU A 289 -9.48 15.48 -2.53
C GLU A 289 -8.17 15.02 -1.87
N ASN A 290 -8.20 14.75 -0.56
CA ASN A 290 -7.02 14.37 0.21
C ASN A 290 -6.92 12.85 0.42
N LEU A 291 -7.98 12.08 0.18
CA LEU A 291 -8.03 10.64 0.50
C LEU A 291 -6.95 9.81 -0.18
N GLU A 292 -6.55 10.16 -1.40
CA GLU A 292 -5.45 9.48 -2.10
C GLU A 292 -4.07 9.90 -1.57
N ARG A 293 -3.97 11.16 -1.13
CA ARG A 293 -2.71 11.80 -0.72
C ARG A 293 -2.35 11.57 0.73
N ILE A 294 -3.29 11.17 1.60
CA ILE A 294 -3.01 10.95 3.03
C ILE A 294 -1.94 9.89 3.31
N PHE A 295 -1.70 9.00 2.35
CA PHE A 295 -0.67 7.97 2.42
C PHE A 295 0.66 8.40 1.78
N GLU A 296 0.73 9.59 1.19
CA GLU A 296 1.98 10.16 0.70
C GLU A 296 2.85 10.61 1.88
N PRO A 297 4.17 10.33 1.86
CA PRO A 297 5.08 10.82 2.88
C PRO A 297 5.05 12.35 3.00
N TYR A 298 5.05 12.84 4.24
CA TYR A 298 5.04 14.27 4.60
C TYR A 298 3.74 15.03 4.27
N PHE A 299 2.75 14.36 3.69
CA PHE A 299 1.44 14.97 3.52
C PHE A 299 0.74 15.12 4.87
N THR A 300 0.34 16.34 5.22
CA THR A 300 -0.48 16.59 6.41
C THR A 300 -1.34 17.83 6.23
N THR A 301 -2.57 17.77 6.71
CA THR A 301 -3.49 18.92 6.81
C THR A 301 -3.37 19.65 8.15
N ARG A 302 -2.49 19.18 9.05
CA ARG A 302 -2.32 19.75 10.39
C ARG A 302 -1.43 20.97 10.38
N LYS A 303 -1.55 21.80 11.42
CA LYS A 303 -0.65 22.93 11.66
C LYS A 303 0.82 22.46 11.71
N PRO A 304 1.78 23.28 11.23
CA PRO A 304 3.21 22.97 11.32
C PRO A 304 3.60 22.54 12.74
N GLY A 305 4.33 21.43 12.85
CA GLY A 305 4.77 20.85 14.14
C GLY A 305 3.78 19.92 14.84
N LYS A 306 2.51 19.83 14.42
CA LYS A 306 1.48 18.93 15.03
C LYS A 306 1.22 17.63 14.26
N GLY A 307 1.95 17.41 13.16
CA GLY A 307 1.86 16.19 12.36
C GLY A 307 3.08 16.09 11.45
N THR A 308 3.74 14.93 11.45
CA THR A 308 4.92 14.70 10.59
C THR A 308 4.54 14.28 9.18
N GLY A 309 3.28 13.93 8.93
CA GLY A 309 2.82 13.36 7.65
C GLY A 309 3.41 11.99 7.32
N LEU A 310 4.13 11.34 8.26
CA LEU A 310 4.77 10.04 8.02
C LEU A 310 3.94 8.86 8.53
N GLY A 311 3.02 9.08 9.48
CA GLY A 311 2.32 7.99 10.19
C GLY A 311 1.55 7.06 9.25
N LEU A 312 0.68 7.60 8.39
CA LEU A 312 -0.12 6.78 7.48
C LEU A 312 0.72 6.13 6.36
N ALA A 313 1.80 6.79 5.92
CA ALA A 313 2.75 6.20 4.97
C ALA A 313 3.46 4.97 5.57
N ILE A 314 3.88 5.05 6.84
CA ILE A 314 4.42 3.91 7.61
C ILE A 314 3.39 2.79 7.69
N CYS A 315 2.14 3.13 8.05
CA CYS A 315 1.09 2.13 8.16
C CYS A 315 0.85 1.39 6.85
N ARG A 316 0.77 2.11 5.72
CA ARG A 316 0.59 1.49 4.40
C ARG A 316 1.75 0.56 4.05
N ARG A 317 2.99 0.95 4.35
CA ARG A 317 4.17 0.11 4.13
C ARG A 317 4.10 -1.16 4.96
N ILE A 318 3.92 -1.04 6.28
CA ILE A 318 3.86 -2.20 7.17
C ILE A 318 2.77 -3.17 6.71
N VAL A 319 1.56 -2.67 6.43
CA VAL A 319 0.44 -3.51 5.97
C VAL A 319 0.76 -4.19 4.64
N ASN A 320 1.41 -3.49 3.70
CA ASN A 320 1.83 -4.09 2.42
C ASN A 320 2.91 -5.16 2.62
N ASP A 321 3.86 -4.94 3.52
CA ASP A 321 4.91 -5.93 3.81
C ASP A 321 4.32 -7.20 4.46
N HIS A 322 3.14 -7.09 5.05
CA HIS A 322 2.31 -8.20 5.53
C HIS A 322 1.32 -8.74 4.48
N GLN A 323 1.51 -8.40 3.20
CA GLN A 323 0.63 -8.79 2.08
C GLN A 323 -0.84 -8.35 2.24
N GLY A 324 -1.07 -7.33 3.04
CA GLY A 324 -2.38 -6.75 3.34
C GLY A 324 -2.72 -5.55 2.46
N ALA A 325 -3.82 -4.88 2.83
CA ALA A 325 -4.22 -3.61 2.25
C ALA A 325 -4.79 -2.69 3.33
N ILE A 326 -4.59 -1.38 3.19
CA ILE A 326 -5.24 -0.35 4.01
C ILE A 326 -6.13 0.52 3.12
N LYS A 327 -7.38 0.73 3.55
CA LYS A 327 -8.37 1.59 2.89
C LYS A 327 -8.90 2.62 3.87
N VAL A 328 -9.40 3.72 3.35
CA VAL A 328 -10.04 4.78 4.12
C VAL A 328 -11.39 5.13 3.48
N ARG A 329 -12.40 5.35 4.33
CA ARG A 329 -13.64 6.04 3.97
C ARG A 329 -13.80 7.21 4.93
N SER A 330 -14.13 8.41 4.45
CA SER A 330 -14.30 9.57 5.32
C SER A 330 -15.15 10.64 4.65
N GLU A 331 -15.89 11.37 5.45
CA GLU A 331 -16.64 12.56 5.06
C GLU A 331 -16.41 13.67 6.08
N VAL A 332 -16.26 14.91 5.60
CA VAL A 332 -15.96 16.06 6.46
C VAL A 332 -17.08 16.27 7.48
N GLY A 333 -16.72 16.29 8.76
CA GLY A 333 -17.65 16.42 9.88
C GLY A 333 -18.33 15.13 10.34
N MET A 334 -18.16 14.03 9.61
CA MET A 334 -18.73 12.71 9.95
C MET A 334 -17.68 11.72 10.49
N GLY A 335 -16.39 12.07 10.41
CA GLY A 335 -15.28 11.26 10.86
C GLY A 335 -14.64 10.40 9.77
N ALA A 336 -13.83 9.42 10.17
CA ALA A 336 -13.10 8.55 9.24
C ALA A 336 -13.12 7.09 9.70
N THR A 337 -13.16 6.19 8.73
CA THR A 337 -13.01 4.74 8.92
C THR A 337 -11.79 4.26 8.16
N PHE A 338 -10.80 3.75 8.88
CA PHE A 338 -9.66 3.05 8.30
C PHE A 338 -9.86 1.55 8.41
N THR A 339 -9.80 0.85 7.28
CA THR A 339 -9.94 -0.61 7.20
C THR A 339 -8.59 -1.21 6.82
N ILE A 340 -8.05 -2.07 7.67
CA ILE A 340 -6.84 -2.86 7.43
C ILE A 340 -7.26 -4.30 7.15
N SER A 341 -6.83 -4.84 6.02
CA SER A 341 -7.14 -6.21 5.58
C SER A 341 -5.85 -7.03 5.51
N LEU A 342 -5.82 -8.18 6.20
CA LEU A 342 -4.70 -9.12 6.30
C LEU A 342 -5.16 -10.54 5.93
N CYS A 343 -4.21 -11.44 5.62
CA CYS A 343 -4.52 -12.85 5.34
C CYS A 343 -4.39 -13.70 6.60
N SER A 344 -5.32 -14.63 6.82
CA SER A 344 -5.16 -15.68 7.82
C SER A 344 -3.99 -16.60 7.48
N VAL A 345 -3.42 -17.25 8.50
CA VAL A 345 -2.49 -18.38 8.32
C VAL A 345 -3.17 -19.46 7.46
N GLY A 346 -2.47 -20.00 6.45
CA GLY A 346 -2.95 -21.14 5.67
C GLY A 346 -2.91 -22.43 6.49
N GLU A 347 -3.74 -23.43 6.16
CA GLU A 347 -3.77 -24.70 6.93
C GLU A 347 -2.41 -25.45 6.93
N GLU A 348 -1.53 -25.21 5.97
CA GLU A 348 -0.18 -25.81 5.89
C GLU A 348 0.88 -25.10 6.76
N GLU A 349 0.64 -23.87 7.22
CA GLU A 349 1.59 -23.04 7.98
C GLU A 349 1.33 -23.07 9.51
N ALA A 350 0.28 -23.79 9.93
CA ALA A 350 -0.15 -23.88 11.33
C ALA A 350 0.33 -25.16 12.07
N SER A 351 1.13 -26.01 11.41
CA SER A 351 1.81 -27.19 12.00
C SER A 351 3.31 -26.94 12.10
#